data_AF-A0A392W2Z9-F1
#
_entry.id   AF-A0A392W2Z9-F1
#
_cell.length_a   1.000
_cell.length_b   1.000
_cell.length_c   1.000
_cell.angle_alpha   90.00
_cell.angle_beta   90.00
_cell.angle_gamma   90.00
#
_symmetry.space_group_name_H-M   'P 1'
#
loop_
_entity.id
_entity.type
_entity.pdbx_description
1 polymer ?
#
loop_
_entity_poly.entity_id
_entity_poly.type
_entity_poly.pdbx_seq_one_letter_code
_entity_poly.pdbx_strand_id
1 'polypeptide(L)' 'PDIEVSDNVVCKTITANQVQTWPKKQKVHAVKLTQKYAILNRIAAATWVPTRHSSDIAT' A
#
# COMPACT_ATOMS: atom_id res chain seq x y z
N PRO A 1 -19.27 -2.42 7.37
CA PRO A 1 -19.27 -2.26 5.90
C PRO A 1 -17.86 -2.43 5.35
N ASP A 2 -17.59 -3.54 4.64
CA ASP A 2 -16.33 -3.67 3.90
C ASP A 2 -16.31 -2.62 2.79
N ILE A 3 -15.35 -1.71 2.90
CA ILE A 3 -15.12 -0.71 1.86
C ILE A 3 -14.27 -1.42 0.81
N GLU A 4 -14.91 -1.90 -0.25
CA GLU A 4 -14.20 -2.37 -1.45
C GLU A 4 -13.50 -1.17 -2.11
N VAL A 5 -12.25 -0.92 -1.72
CA VAL A 5 -11.38 0.03 -2.39
C VAL A 5 -10.60 -0.70 -3.47
N SER A 6 -10.80 -0.32 -4.73
CA SER A 6 -9.99 -0.84 -5.84
C SER A 6 -8.51 -0.48 -5.67
N ASP A 7 -7.61 -1.40 -6.01
CA ASP A 7 -6.14 -1.16 -6.04
C ASP A 7 -5.75 0.10 -6.81
N ASN A 8 -6.51 0.46 -7.85
CA ASN A 8 -6.26 1.67 -8.65
C ASN A 8 -6.58 2.95 -7.86
N VAL A 9 -7.60 2.92 -7.01
CA VAL A 9 -7.93 4.03 -6.10
C VAL A 9 -6.81 4.18 -5.08
N VAL A 10 -6.37 3.08 -4.47
CA VAL A 10 -5.21 3.10 -3.55
C VAL A 10 -3.97 3.65 -4.24
N CYS A 11 -3.67 3.20 -5.47
CA CYS A 11 -2.52 3.66 -6.26
C CYS A 11 -2.52 5.17 -6.44
N LYS A 12 -3.67 5.70 -6.90
CA LYS A 12 -3.87 7.13 -7.11
C LYS A 12 -3.70 7.91 -5.81
N THR A 13 -4.30 7.42 -4.72
CA THR A 13 -4.21 8.07 -3.40
C THR A 13 -2.78 8.13 -2.89
N ILE A 14 -2.01 7.04 -2.97
CA ILE A 14 -0.67 7.00 -2.41
C ILE A 14 0.37 7.74 -3.26
N THR A 15 0.09 7.91 -4.56
CA THR A 15 1.02 8.55 -5.51
C THR A 15 0.62 9.96 -5.94
N ALA A 16 -0.39 10.57 -5.28
CA ALA A 16 -0.96 11.84 -5.72
C ALA A 16 -1.31 11.85 -7.22
N ASN A 17 -1.96 10.77 -7.68
CA ASN A 17 -2.36 10.53 -9.06
C ASN A 17 -1.21 10.43 -10.09
N GLN A 18 0.06 10.40 -9.67
CA GLN A 18 1.19 10.20 -10.59
C GLN A 18 1.20 8.79 -11.19
N VAL A 19 0.62 7.81 -10.50
CA VAL A 19 0.41 6.45 -11.00
C VAL A 19 -1.10 6.17 -10.98
N GLN A 20 -1.67 5.93 -12.16
CA GLN A 20 -3.13 5.79 -12.31
C GLN A 20 -3.63 4.36 -12.08
N THR A 21 -2.79 3.37 -12.38
CA THR A 21 -3.12 1.96 -12.27
C THR A 21 -2.00 1.23 -11.55
N TRP A 22 -2.35 0.31 -10.65
CA TRP A 22 -1.33 -0.43 -9.93
C TRP A 22 -0.50 -1.30 -10.89
N PRO A 23 0.84 -1.16 -10.91
CA PRO A 23 1.67 -1.95 -11.79
C PRO A 23 1.68 -3.42 -11.32
N LYS A 24 1.16 -4.33 -12.16
CA LYS A 24 1.04 -5.76 -11.82
C LYS A 24 2.38 -6.51 -11.81
N LYS A 25 3.38 -6.02 -12.55
CA LYS A 25 4.68 -6.70 -12.76
C LYS A 25 5.89 -5.86 -12.35
N GLN A 26 5.68 -4.66 -11.84
CA GLN A 26 6.75 -3.73 -11.49
C GLN A 26 6.47 -3.10 -10.14
N LYS A 27 7.54 -2.74 -9.41
CA LYS A 27 7.43 -2.01 -8.16
C LYS A 27 7.14 -0.54 -8.45
N VAL A 28 6.30 0.07 -7.63
CA VAL A 28 6.14 1.54 -7.64
C VAL A 28 7.40 2.14 -7.01
N HIS A 29 8.06 3.06 -7.73
CA HIS A 29 9.22 3.75 -7.18
C HIS A 29 8.79 4.64 -6.01
N ALA A 30 9.54 4.60 -4.90
CA ALA A 30 9.24 5.39 -3.71
C ALA A 30 9.17 6.90 -3.98
N VAL A 31 9.88 7.40 -5.01
CA VAL A 31 9.83 8.80 -5.45
C VAL A 31 8.45 9.24 -5.95
N LYS A 32 7.61 8.28 -6.37
CA LYS A 32 6.24 8.52 -6.83
C LYS A 32 5.25 8.55 -5.67
N LEU A 33 5.65 8.17 -4.46
CA LEU A 33 4.80 8.26 -3.29
C LEU A 33 4.74 9.70 -2.79
N THR A 34 3.61 10.08 -2.21
CA THR A 34 3.57 11.31 -1.42
C THR A 34 4.45 11.16 -0.18
N GLN A 35 4.89 12.29 0.39
CA GLN A 35 5.74 12.30 1.59
C GLN A 35 5.15 11.47 2.74
N LYS A 36 3.83 11.54 2.95
CA LYS A 36 3.12 10.75 3.97
C LYS A 36 3.37 9.24 3.80
N TYR A 37 3.18 8.73 2.59
CA TYR A 37 3.31 7.29 2.33
C TYR A 37 4.76 6.84 2.18
N ALA A 38 5.66 7.72 1.72
CA ALA A 38 7.10 7.43 1.71
C ALA A 38 7.65 7.21 3.13
N ILE A 39 7.25 8.05 4.10
CA ILE A 39 7.63 7.89 5.51
C ILE A 39 7.04 6.60 6.09
N LEU A 40 5.74 6.35 5.88
CA LEU A 40 5.09 5.12 6.33
C LEU A 40 5.77 3.86 5.77
N ASN A 41 6.08 3.84 4.47
CA ASN A 41 6.80 2.73 3.85
C ASN A 41 8.18 2.50 4.48
N ARG A 42 8.89 3.59 4.82
CA ARG A 42 10.23 3.50 5.44
C ARG A 42 10.16 2.97 6.87
N ILE A 43 9.18 3.39 7.66
CA ILE A 43 8.92 2.84 9.00
C ILE A 43 8.56 1.37 8.88
N ALA A 44 7.57 1.03 8.05
CA ALA A 44 7.12 -0.34 7.83
C ALA A 44 8.28 -1.25 7.43
N ALA A 45 9.12 -0.84 6.48
CA ALA A 45 10.29 -1.62 6.06
C ALA A 45 11.32 -1.85 7.19
N ALA A 46 11.47 -0.90 8.12
CA ALA A 46 12.37 -1.04 9.26
C ALA A 46 11.77 -1.88 10.40
N THR A 47 10.44 -1.87 10.55
CA THR A 47 9.72 -2.55 11.63
C THR A 47 9.06 -3.86 11.18
N TRP A 48 9.24 -4.28 9.92
CA TRP A 48 8.57 -5.45 9.35
C TRP A 48 9.10 -6.74 9.99
N VAL A 49 8.50 -7.12 11.11
CA VAL A 49 8.56 -8.49 11.63
C VAL A 49 7.49 -9.28 10.87
N PRO A 50 7.80 -10.45 10.28
CA PRO A 50 6.79 -11.26 9.61
C PRO A 50 5.78 -11.76 10.65
N THR A 51 4.65 -11.07 10.76
CA THR A 51 3.51 -11.55 11.55
C THR A 51 2.67 -12.45 10.68
N ARG A 52 2.52 -13.73 11.09
CA ARG A 52 1.49 -14.61 10.54
C ARG A 52 0.13 -14.08 10.99
N HIS A 53 -0.45 -13.18 10.23
CA HIS A 53 -1.87 -12.90 10.37
C HIS A 53 -2.63 -14.08 9.75
N SER A 54 -3.15 -14.99 10.57
CA SER A 54 -4.25 -15.83 10.10
C SER A 54 -5.45 -14.92 9.90
N SER A 55 -6.12 -15.05 8.75
CA SER A 55 -7.37 -14.33 8.48
C SER A 55 -8.58 -14.98 9.15
N ASP A 56 -8.36 -15.99 10.01
CA ASP A 56 -9.42 -16.67 10.74
C ASP A 56 -10.00 -15.75 11.81
N ILE A 57 -11.22 -15.26 11.55
CA ILE A 57 -12.09 -14.72 12.59
C ILE A 57 -12.85 -15.92 13.18
N ALA A 58 -12.55 -16.26 14.44
CA ALA A 58 -13.37 -17.23 15.17
C ALA A 58 -14.81 -16.70 15.25
N THR A 59 -15.75 -17.51 14.78
CA THR A 59 -17.20 -17.23 14.81
C THR A 59 -17.76 -17.47 16.20
#